data_AF-A0A6P7T149-F1
#
_entry.id   AF-A0A6P7T149-F1
#
_cell.length_a   1.000
_cell.length_b   1.000
_cell.length_c   1.000
_cell.angle_alpha   90.00
_cell.angle_beta   90.00
_cell.angle_gamma   90.00
#
_symmetry.space_group_name_H-M   'P 1'
#
loop_
_entity.id
_entity.type
_entity.pdbx_description
1 polymer ?
#
loop_
_entity_poly.entity_id
_entity_poly.type
_entity_poly.pdbx_seq_one_letter_code
_entity_poly.pdbx_strand_id
1 'polypeptide(L)'
;MNWTGEHRAFIVETFIKTNDSVTATQRAFRLHFNLGRHDPVPARNTILLWVTNFRATGSALKRKSTGRPRTARTPENVAAVRASVQQSPRRSTFKRAQALRLSERSLRRILHNDLQMHPYKMMLAQELSERDTETRRALCLEIQQRVPHAAVVLCSDEAHFHLCGTVNKQNFRYWAENNPRELHELN
;
A
#
# COMPACT_ATOMS: atom_id res chain seq x y z
N MET A 1 11.90 -19.48 -28.53
CA MET A 1 10.52 -19.85 -28.90
C MET A 1 9.66 -19.87 -27.65
N ASN A 2 8.48 -19.26 -27.69
CA ASN A 2 7.50 -19.36 -26.60
C ASN A 2 6.64 -20.60 -26.83
N TRP A 3 6.73 -21.59 -25.94
CA TRP A 3 5.87 -22.77 -26.00
C TRP A 3 4.43 -22.36 -25.63
N THR A 4 3.47 -22.67 -26.49
CA THR A 4 2.04 -22.37 -26.27
C THR A 4 1.40 -23.44 -25.37
N GLY A 5 0.14 -23.23 -24.97
CA GLY A 5 -0.63 -24.25 -24.24
C GLY A 5 -0.77 -25.53 -25.05
N GLU A 6 -1.07 -25.39 -26.35
CA GLU A 6 -1.20 -26.48 -27.32
C GLU A 6 0.08 -27.33 -27.43
N HIS A 7 1.25 -26.70 -27.54
CA HIS A 7 2.53 -27.42 -27.58
C HIS A 7 2.73 -28.29 -26.33
N ARG A 8 2.37 -27.78 -25.15
CA ARG A 8 2.51 -28.53 -23.89
C ARG A 8 1.51 -29.68 -23.80
N ALA A 9 0.25 -29.44 -24.19
CA ALA A 9 -0.79 -30.46 -24.19
C ALA A 9 -0.40 -31.65 -25.09
N PHE A 10 0.02 -31.35 -26.32
CA PHE A 10 0.48 -32.37 -27.27
C PHE A 10 1.65 -33.19 -26.71
N ILE A 11 2.66 -32.51 -26.13
CA ILE A 11 3.82 -33.18 -25.53
C ILE A 11 3.40 -34.12 -24.41
N VAL A 12 2.53 -33.67 -23.48
CA VAL A 12 2.10 -34.49 -22.34
C VAL A 12 1.34 -35.72 -22.82
N GLU A 13 0.39 -35.54 -23.74
CA GLU A 13 -0.41 -36.64 -24.29
C GLU A 13 0.45 -37.64 -25.06
N THR A 14 1.34 -37.15 -25.93
CA THR A 14 2.22 -37.99 -26.75
C THR A 14 3.25 -38.73 -25.91
N PHE A 15 3.77 -38.09 -24.86
CA PHE A 15 4.71 -38.73 -23.94
C PHE A 15 4.08 -39.94 -23.25
N ILE A 16 2.83 -39.81 -22.80
CA ILE A 16 2.08 -40.92 -22.19
C ILE A 16 1.80 -42.01 -23.25
N LYS A 17 1.37 -41.65 -24.45
CA LYS A 17 1.08 -42.61 -25.54
C LYS A 17 2.31 -43.37 -26.04
N THR A 18 3.50 -42.78 -25.94
CA THR A 18 4.76 -43.38 -26.42
C THR A 18 5.52 -44.13 -25.33
N ASN A 19 4.83 -44.54 -24.25
CA ASN A 19 5.40 -45.25 -23.12
C ASN A 19 6.58 -44.50 -22.48
N ASP A 20 6.38 -43.20 -22.21
CA ASP A 20 7.34 -42.30 -21.57
C ASP A 20 8.66 -42.09 -22.36
N SER A 21 8.62 -42.24 -23.69
CA SER A 21 9.77 -42.03 -24.57
C SER A 21 9.90 -40.56 -25.03
N VAL A 22 10.94 -39.88 -24.51
CA VAL A 22 11.28 -38.49 -24.89
C VAL A 22 11.59 -38.38 -26.38
N THR A 23 12.41 -39.29 -26.91
CA THR A 23 12.85 -39.25 -28.31
C THR A 23 11.69 -39.47 -29.28
N ALA A 24 10.79 -40.41 -28.97
CA ALA A 24 9.58 -40.62 -29.77
C ALA A 24 8.66 -39.40 -29.73
N THR A 25 8.49 -38.80 -28.54
CA THR A 25 7.70 -37.58 -28.35
C THR A 25 8.26 -36.40 -29.14
N GLN A 26 9.57 -36.19 -29.15
CA GLN A 26 10.21 -35.12 -29.93
C GLN A 26 10.08 -35.34 -31.44
N ARG A 27 10.18 -36.58 -31.91
CA ARG A 27 9.96 -36.92 -33.34
C ARG A 27 8.52 -36.66 -33.75
N ALA A 28 7.56 -37.13 -32.96
CA ALA A 28 6.14 -36.90 -33.19
C ALA A 28 5.78 -35.40 -33.15
N PHE A 29 6.38 -34.64 -32.23
CA PHE A 29 6.22 -33.19 -32.15
C PHE A 29 6.70 -32.49 -33.43
N ARG A 30 7.86 -32.88 -33.97
CA ARG A 30 8.36 -32.32 -35.23
C ARG A 30 7.43 -32.58 -36.40
N LEU A 31 6.91 -33.80 -36.50
CA LEU A 31 5.98 -34.18 -37.56
C LEU A 31 4.65 -33.44 -37.44
N HIS A 32 4.10 -33.35 -36.22
CA HIS A 32 2.79 -32.74 -36.00
C HIS A 32 2.79 -31.23 -36.28
N PHE A 33 3.85 -30.52 -35.88
CA PHE A 33 3.98 -29.08 -36.08
C PHE A 33 4.76 -28.69 -37.34
N ASN A 34 5.02 -29.64 -38.26
CA ASN A 34 5.75 -29.43 -39.52
C ASN A 34 7.09 -28.69 -39.37
N LEU A 35 7.88 -29.07 -38.37
CA LEU A 35 9.14 -28.41 -38.02
C LEU A 35 10.32 -28.98 -38.82
N GLY A 36 11.08 -28.08 -39.46
CA GLY A 36 12.32 -28.40 -40.16
C GLY A 36 13.46 -28.83 -39.22
N ARG A 37 14.57 -29.35 -39.78
CA ARG A 37 15.68 -29.95 -39.02
C ARG A 37 16.24 -29.05 -37.91
N HIS A 38 16.34 -27.75 -38.18
CA HIS A 38 16.93 -26.77 -37.27
C HIS A 38 15.90 -26.07 -36.39
N ASP A 39 14.62 -26.35 -36.59
CA ASP A 39 13.58 -25.75 -35.78
C ASP A 39 13.64 -26.28 -34.33
N PRO A 40 13.34 -25.40 -33.36
CA PRO A 40 13.42 -25.73 -31.95
C PRO A 40 12.35 -26.74 -31.55
N VAL A 41 12.74 -27.70 -30.71
CA VAL A 41 11.85 -28.68 -30.09
C VAL A 41 12.07 -28.63 -28.57
N PRO A 42 11.05 -28.91 -27.74
CA PRO A 42 11.23 -28.92 -26.30
C PRO A 42 12.34 -29.89 -25.89
N ALA A 43 13.30 -29.40 -25.11
CA ALA A 43 14.41 -30.22 -24.62
C ALA A 43 13.90 -31.30 -23.66
N ARG A 44 14.68 -32.38 -23.49
CA ARG A 44 14.36 -33.51 -22.59
C ARG A 44 13.88 -33.04 -21.21
N ASN A 45 14.64 -32.16 -20.57
CA ASN A 45 14.31 -31.68 -19.21
C ASN A 45 13.03 -30.82 -19.19
N THR A 46 12.74 -30.12 -20.28
CA THR A 46 11.50 -29.34 -20.42
C THR A 46 10.28 -30.26 -20.53
N ILE A 47 10.39 -31.34 -21.33
CA ILE A 47 9.34 -32.36 -21.48
C ILE A 47 9.05 -33.03 -20.14
N LEU A 48 10.11 -33.51 -19.46
CA LEU A 48 9.96 -34.14 -18.16
C LEU A 48 9.36 -33.19 -17.12
N LEU A 49 9.81 -31.93 -17.08
CA LEU A 49 9.23 -30.93 -16.17
C LEU A 49 7.73 -30.72 -16.40
N TRP A 50 7.29 -30.61 -17.66
CA TRP A 50 5.88 -30.45 -17.98
C TRP A 50 5.04 -31.66 -17.58
N VAL A 51 5.53 -32.87 -17.86
CA VAL A 51 4.85 -34.12 -17.49
C VAL A 51 4.79 -34.27 -15.97
N THR A 52 5.89 -33.99 -15.26
CA THR A 52 5.93 -34.03 -13.79
C THR A 52 4.95 -33.02 -13.18
N ASN A 53 4.94 -31.77 -13.67
CA ASN A 53 3.99 -30.76 -13.19
C ASN A 53 2.55 -31.19 -13.47
N PHE A 54 2.29 -31.74 -14.67
CA PHE A 54 0.97 -32.21 -15.06
C PHE A 54 0.49 -33.37 -14.18
N ARG A 55 1.31 -34.41 -13.98
CA ARG A 55 0.98 -35.54 -13.11
C ARG A 55 0.74 -35.10 -11.66
N ALA A 56 1.45 -34.10 -11.16
CA ALA A 56 1.33 -33.63 -9.78
C ALA A 56 0.19 -32.62 -9.53
N THR A 57 -0.15 -31.79 -10.52
CA THR A 57 -1.03 -30.62 -10.32
C THR A 57 -2.14 -30.45 -11.37
N GLY A 58 -2.18 -31.32 -12.39
CA GLY A 58 -3.07 -31.18 -13.54
C GLY A 58 -2.67 -30.08 -14.52
N SER A 59 -1.55 -29.38 -14.30
CA SER A 59 -1.07 -28.31 -15.17
C SER A 59 0.37 -28.53 -15.60
N ALA A 60 0.65 -28.35 -16.89
CA ALA A 60 2.02 -28.36 -17.43
C ALA A 60 2.79 -27.04 -17.16
N LEU A 61 2.13 -26.04 -16.58
CA LEU A 61 2.75 -24.74 -16.29
C LEU A 61 3.68 -24.82 -15.08
N LYS A 62 4.72 -24.00 -15.11
CA LYS A 62 5.57 -23.79 -13.93
C LYS A 62 4.71 -23.16 -12.83
N ARG A 63 4.82 -23.69 -11.61
CA ARG A 63 4.21 -23.08 -10.43
C ARG A 63 4.66 -21.62 -10.32
N LYS A 64 3.72 -20.73 -10.02
CA LYS A 64 4.06 -19.34 -9.69
C LYS A 64 5.04 -19.37 -8.52
N SER A 65 6.19 -18.72 -8.70
CA SER A 65 7.12 -18.53 -7.58
C SER A 65 6.39 -17.71 -6.51
N THR A 66 6.61 -18.05 -5.25
CA THR A 66 6.15 -17.26 -4.10
C THR A 66 6.77 -15.86 -4.05
N GLY A 67 7.74 -15.58 -4.93
CA GLY A 67 8.44 -14.31 -5.01
C GLY A 67 9.39 -14.11 -3.83
N ARG A 68 9.93 -12.89 -3.72
CA ARG A 68 10.80 -12.53 -2.61
C ARG A 68 9.95 -12.37 -1.32
N PRO A 69 10.31 -13.03 -0.21
CA PRO A 69 9.63 -12.83 1.06
C PRO A 69 9.62 -11.37 1.49
N ARG A 70 8.52 -10.92 2.08
CA ARG A 70 8.39 -9.56 2.64
C ARG A 70 9.15 -9.51 3.97
N THR A 71 10.16 -8.64 4.06
CA THR A 71 10.99 -8.52 5.29
C THR A 71 10.53 -7.43 6.24
N ALA A 72 9.92 -6.35 5.73
CA ALA A 72 9.53 -5.21 6.56
C ALA A 72 8.07 -5.24 7.03
N ARG A 73 7.15 -5.75 6.20
CA ARG A 73 5.70 -5.84 6.50
C ARG A 73 5.33 -7.27 6.89
N THR A 74 6.02 -7.82 7.89
CA THR A 74 5.71 -9.13 8.47
C THR A 74 4.55 -9.01 9.47
N PRO A 75 3.83 -10.08 9.79
CA PRO A 75 2.76 -10.05 10.79
C PRO A 75 3.22 -9.49 12.14
N GLU A 76 4.44 -9.80 12.56
CA GLU A 76 5.05 -9.35 13.82
C GLU A 76 5.25 -7.84 13.82
N ASN A 77 5.79 -7.29 12.72
CA ASN A 77 5.99 -5.84 12.59
C ASN A 77 4.64 -5.10 12.51
N VAL A 78 3.64 -5.67 11.84
CA VAL A 78 2.29 -5.09 11.78
C VAL A 78 1.67 -5.03 13.18
N ALA A 79 1.78 -6.11 13.95
CA ALA A 79 1.32 -6.16 15.34
C ALA A 79 2.06 -5.15 16.22
N ALA A 80 3.39 -5.05 16.10
CA ALA A 80 4.19 -4.09 16.85
C ALA A 80 3.83 -2.63 16.53
N VAL A 81 3.60 -2.31 15.25
CA VAL A 81 3.14 -0.97 14.84
C VAL A 81 1.75 -0.68 15.43
N ARG A 82 0.82 -1.63 15.37
CA ARG A 82 -0.53 -1.48 15.94
C ARG A 82 -0.48 -1.19 17.44
N ALA A 83 0.24 -2.01 18.20
CA ALA A 83 0.42 -1.83 19.64
C ALA A 83 1.07 -0.47 19.97
N SER A 84 2.08 -0.08 19.20
CA SER A 84 2.75 1.21 19.38
C SER A 84 1.79 2.39 19.15
N VAL A 85 0.93 2.33 18.12
CA VAL A 85 -0.06 3.38 17.85
C VAL A 85 -1.07 3.47 19.00
N GLN A 86 -1.56 2.35 19.51
CA GLN A 86 -2.47 2.32 20.66
C GLN A 86 -1.84 2.88 21.94
N GLN A 87 -0.58 2.53 22.21
CA GLN A 87 0.14 3.00 23.40
C GLN A 87 0.44 4.51 23.36
N SER A 88 0.73 5.05 22.18
CA SER A 88 1.08 6.47 22.04
C SER A 88 0.58 7.02 20.70
N PRO A 89 -0.72 7.38 20.59
CA PRO A 89 -1.32 7.84 19.33
C PRO A 89 -0.65 9.11 18.77
N ARG A 90 -0.17 9.96 19.68
CA ARG A 90 0.44 11.28 19.38
C ARG A 90 1.89 11.21 18.90
N ARG A 91 2.52 10.03 18.95
CA ARG A 91 3.93 9.87 18.57
C ARG A 91 4.09 9.96 17.05
N SER A 92 5.01 10.81 16.60
CA SER A 92 5.28 11.01 15.18
C SER A 92 5.74 9.72 14.48
N THR A 93 5.44 9.61 13.19
CA THR A 93 5.85 8.46 12.36
C THR A 93 7.35 8.25 12.39
N PHE A 94 8.14 9.33 12.33
CA PHE A 94 9.59 9.27 12.40
C PHE A 94 10.08 8.66 13.71
N LYS A 95 9.64 9.19 14.86
CA LYS A 95 10.02 8.66 16.19
C LYS A 95 9.53 7.23 16.40
N ARG A 96 8.41 6.85 15.78
CA ARG A 96 7.87 5.48 15.84
C ARG A 96 8.70 4.53 14.99
N ALA A 97 9.07 4.93 13.77
CA ALA A 97 9.91 4.15 12.88
C ALA A 97 11.28 3.86 13.51
N GLN A 98 11.91 4.87 14.11
CA GLN A 98 13.18 4.70 14.83
C GLN A 98 13.05 3.70 16.00
N ALA A 99 12.00 3.82 16.82
CA ALA A 99 11.79 2.93 17.97
C ALA A 99 11.56 1.47 17.55
N LEU A 100 10.84 1.26 16.45
CA LEU A 100 10.55 -0.08 15.92
C LEU A 100 11.63 -0.59 14.97
N ARG A 101 12.74 0.14 14.78
CA ARG A 101 13.83 -0.17 13.84
C ARG A 101 13.32 -0.43 12.41
N LEU A 102 12.29 0.31 12.00
CA LEU A 102 11.73 0.28 10.65
C LEU A 102 12.14 1.53 9.88
N SER A 103 12.23 1.42 8.56
CA SER A 103 12.27 2.62 7.72
C SER A 103 10.91 3.33 7.77
N GLU A 104 10.93 4.65 7.67
CA GLU A 104 9.69 5.43 7.70
C GLU A 104 8.72 5.02 6.58
N ARG A 105 9.25 4.72 5.39
CA ARG A 105 8.45 4.24 4.26
C ARG A 105 7.75 2.92 4.57
N SER A 106 8.42 1.98 5.24
CA SER A 106 7.81 0.71 5.65
C SER A 106 6.73 0.94 6.69
N LEU A 107 6.99 1.79 7.69
CA LEU A 107 6.01 2.16 8.70
C LEU A 107 4.75 2.77 8.08
N ARG A 108 4.89 3.75 7.17
CA ARG A 108 3.74 4.35 6.46
C ARG A 108 2.97 3.31 5.64
N ARG A 109 3.66 2.36 4.99
CA ARG A 109 2.98 1.27 4.26
C ARG A 109 2.22 0.33 5.18
N ILE A 110 2.72 0.07 6.40
CA ILE A 110 2.02 -0.72 7.41
C ILE A 110 0.76 0.02 7.86
N LEU A 111 0.91 1.29 8.26
CA LEU A 111 -0.21 2.12 8.71
C LEU A 111 -1.32 2.18 7.65
N HIS A 112 -0.97 2.47 6.39
CA HIS A 112 -1.96 2.65 5.33
C HIS A 112 -2.53 1.32 4.80
N ASN A 113 -1.67 0.36 4.46
CA ASN A 113 -2.12 -0.82 3.68
C ASN A 113 -2.44 -2.05 4.54
N ASP A 114 -1.85 -2.16 5.74
CA ASP A 114 -2.09 -3.30 6.63
C ASP A 114 -3.04 -2.94 7.78
N LEU A 115 -3.00 -1.68 8.25
CA LEU A 115 -3.83 -1.19 9.36
C LEU A 115 -4.99 -0.28 8.93
N GLN A 116 -5.09 0.08 7.65
CA GLN A 116 -6.13 0.97 7.12
C GLN A 116 -6.25 2.31 7.89
N MET A 117 -5.11 2.80 8.40
CA MET A 117 -5.04 4.08 9.10
C MET A 117 -4.65 5.20 8.16
N HIS A 118 -5.24 6.37 8.40
CA HIS A 118 -5.02 7.59 7.64
C HIS A 118 -4.43 8.70 8.52
N PRO A 119 -3.60 9.59 7.96
CA PRO A 119 -3.06 10.72 8.69
C PRO A 119 -4.10 11.84 8.80
N TYR A 120 -4.52 12.17 10.01
CA TYR A 120 -5.41 13.30 10.30
C TYR A 120 -4.64 14.46 10.91
N LYS A 121 -4.95 15.68 10.44
CA LYS A 121 -4.38 16.92 10.96
C LYS A 121 -5.11 17.32 12.24
N MET A 122 -4.33 17.69 13.26
CA MET A 122 -4.87 18.29 14.48
C MET A 122 -5.62 19.59 14.15
N MET A 123 -6.87 19.70 14.61
CA MET A 123 -7.62 20.93 14.56
C MET A 123 -7.52 21.61 15.93
N LEU A 124 -6.77 22.70 15.98
CA LEU A 124 -6.88 23.68 17.07
C LEU A 124 -8.10 24.55 16.77
N ALA A 125 -9.06 24.57 17.69
CA ALA A 125 -10.19 25.47 17.71
C ALA A 125 -10.24 26.13 19.10
N GLN A 126 -10.64 27.38 19.15
CA GLN A 126 -10.89 28.07 20.42
C GLN A 126 -12.27 27.65 20.92
N GLU A 127 -12.39 27.39 22.22
CA GLU A 127 -13.69 27.18 22.84
C GLU A 127 -14.52 28.46 22.64
N LEU A 128 -15.75 28.31 22.16
CA LEU A 128 -16.68 29.40 21.96
C LEU A 128 -17.80 29.23 22.97
N SER A 129 -17.93 30.19 23.89
CA SER A 129 -19.12 30.23 24.74
C SER A 129 -20.36 30.63 23.93
N GLU A 130 -21.55 30.37 24.49
CA GLU A 130 -22.81 30.85 23.89
C GLU A 130 -22.79 32.37 23.72
N ARG A 131 -22.26 33.09 24.71
CA ARG A 131 -22.08 34.55 24.65
C ARG A 131 -21.14 34.99 23.53
N ASP A 132 -20.03 34.29 23.33
CA ASP A 132 -19.10 34.60 22.23
C ASP A 132 -19.79 34.41 20.88
N THR A 133 -20.61 33.36 20.76
CA THR A 133 -21.38 33.08 19.55
C THR A 133 -22.34 34.22 19.23
N GLU A 134 -23.10 34.68 20.22
CA GLU A 134 -24.02 35.82 20.08
C GLU A 134 -23.27 37.11 19.73
N THR A 135 -22.20 37.41 20.46
CA THR A 135 -21.40 38.64 20.28
C THR A 135 -20.76 38.68 18.89
N ARG A 136 -20.18 37.55 18.44
CA ARG A 136 -19.59 37.44 17.10
C ARG A 136 -20.64 37.57 16.01
N ARG A 137 -21.82 36.98 16.19
CA ARG A 137 -22.92 37.10 15.22
C ARG A 137 -23.41 38.54 15.10
N ALA A 138 -23.62 39.23 16.23
CA ALA A 138 -24.01 40.62 16.26
C ALA A 138 -22.99 41.51 15.55
N LEU A 139 -21.69 41.32 15.84
CA LEU A 139 -20.60 42.04 15.18
C LEU A 139 -20.59 41.81 13.66
N CYS A 140 -20.74 40.56 13.21
CA CYS A 140 -20.79 40.25 11.78
C CYS A 140 -21.96 40.96 11.07
N LEU A 141 -23.13 41.01 11.70
CA LEU A 141 -24.30 41.72 11.16
C LEU A 141 -24.07 43.23 11.12
N GLU A 142 -23.43 43.79 12.14
CA GLU A 142 -23.09 45.21 12.18
C GLU A 142 -22.09 45.60 11.09
N ILE A 143 -21.04 44.78 10.90
CA ILE A 143 -20.06 44.96 9.81
C ILE A 143 -20.78 44.90 8.46
N GLN A 144 -21.66 43.92 8.26
CA GLN A 144 -22.40 43.76 7.01
C GLN A 144 -23.29 44.97 6.68
N GLN A 145 -23.86 45.63 7.70
CA GLN A 145 -24.71 46.81 7.51
C GLN A 145 -23.91 48.10 7.35
N ARG A 146 -22.79 48.24 8.06
CA ARG A 146 -22.08 49.53 8.20
C ARG A 146 -20.85 49.66 7.33
N VAL A 147 -20.23 48.56 6.92
CA VAL A 147 -19.02 48.59 6.09
C VAL A 147 -19.43 48.44 4.62
N PRO A 148 -19.22 49.48 3.78
CA PRO A 148 -19.50 49.38 2.35
C PRO A 148 -18.68 48.26 1.70
N HIS A 149 -19.25 47.57 0.72
CA HIS A 149 -18.56 46.50 -0.02
C HIS A 149 -17.23 46.94 -0.68
N ALA A 150 -17.08 48.23 -0.99
CA ALA A 150 -15.87 48.78 -1.59
C ALA A 150 -14.85 49.33 -0.56
N ALA A 151 -15.13 49.23 0.74
CA ALA A 151 -14.26 49.77 1.76
C ALA A 151 -12.94 49.00 1.84
N VAL A 152 -11.83 49.75 1.95
CA VAL A 152 -10.51 49.18 2.23
C VAL A 152 -10.37 49.04 3.74
N VAL A 153 -10.40 47.81 4.23
CA VAL A 153 -10.19 47.49 5.64
C VAL A 153 -8.75 47.01 5.82
N LEU A 154 -8.00 47.71 6.67
CA LEU A 154 -6.64 47.32 7.06
C LEU A 154 -6.69 46.70 8.45
N CYS A 155 -6.20 45.46 8.57
CA CYS A 155 -6.08 44.76 9.84
C CYS A 155 -4.62 44.41 10.10
N SER A 156 -4.21 44.46 11.35
CA SER A 156 -2.92 43.95 11.84
C SER A 156 -3.15 42.96 12.97
N ASP A 157 -2.19 42.07 13.16
CA ASP A 157 -2.18 41.07 14.23
C ASP A 157 -0.72 40.86 14.68
N GLU A 158 -0.54 40.39 15.91
CA GLU A 158 0.76 40.02 16.47
C GLU A 158 0.88 38.50 16.56
N ALA A 159 2.01 37.95 16.12
CA ALA A 159 2.29 36.53 16.17
C ALA A 159 3.51 36.24 17.05
N HIS A 160 3.35 35.30 18.01
CA HIS A 160 4.46 34.80 18.81
C HIS A 160 5.20 33.66 18.10
N PHE A 161 6.53 33.74 18.08
CA PHE A 161 7.42 32.68 17.59
C PHE A 161 8.18 32.07 18.77
N HIS A 162 7.97 30.78 19.02
CA HIS A 162 8.66 30.05 20.09
C HIS A 162 9.89 29.30 19.53
N LEU A 163 11.03 29.40 20.22
CA LEU A 163 12.26 28.68 19.88
C LEU A 163 12.26 27.24 20.42
N CYS A 164 11.48 26.95 21.46
CA CYS A 164 11.28 25.61 21.98
C CYS A 164 10.11 24.94 21.23
N GLY A 165 10.31 23.70 20.80
CA GLY A 165 9.41 22.96 19.90
C GLY A 165 8.04 22.61 20.51
N THR A 166 7.19 23.62 20.70
CA THR A 166 5.75 23.45 20.88
C THR A 166 5.17 22.66 19.70
N VAL A 167 4.00 22.06 19.92
CA VAL A 167 3.33 21.25 18.91
C VAL A 167 3.07 22.09 17.66
N ASN A 168 3.87 21.85 16.63
CA ASN A 168 3.65 22.46 15.33
C ASN A 168 2.42 21.80 14.68
N LYS A 169 1.25 22.47 14.75
CA LYS A 169 -0.01 22.03 14.14
C LYS A 169 0.14 21.65 12.65
N GLN A 170 1.09 22.26 11.93
CA GLN A 170 1.31 21.92 10.52
C GLN A 170 1.91 20.54 10.33
N ASN A 171 2.84 20.14 11.22
CA ASN A 171 3.56 18.88 11.14
C ASN A 171 2.94 17.77 11.99
N PHE A 172 2.02 18.12 12.89
CA PHE A 172 1.40 17.15 13.78
C PHE A 172 0.28 16.37 13.05
N ARG A 173 0.40 15.04 13.03
CA ARG A 173 -0.58 14.11 12.43
C ARG A 173 -0.85 12.94 13.35
N TYR A 174 -2.13 12.63 13.57
CA TYR A 174 -2.57 11.39 14.21
C TYR A 174 -2.84 10.36 13.13
N TRP A 175 -2.54 9.09 13.40
CA TRP A 175 -2.92 7.99 12.52
C TRP A 175 -4.06 7.21 13.15
N ALA A 176 -5.20 7.19 12.48
CA ALA A 176 -6.41 6.52 12.93
C ALA A 176 -7.17 5.96 11.72
N GLU A 177 -8.03 4.98 11.93
CA GLU A 177 -8.91 4.45 10.88
C GLU A 177 -9.96 5.51 10.51
N ASN A 178 -10.66 6.04 11.52
CA ASN A 178 -11.63 7.12 11.37
C ASN A 178 -11.07 8.44 11.91
N ASN A 179 -11.58 9.57 11.38
CA ASN A 179 -11.21 10.89 11.89
C ASN A 179 -11.64 11.00 13.35
N PRO A 180 -10.70 11.15 14.32
CA PRO A 180 -11.06 11.19 15.73
C PRO A 180 -11.80 12.48 16.11
N ARG A 181 -11.87 13.49 15.21
CA ARG A 181 -12.45 14.82 15.46
C ARG A 181 -11.93 15.46 16.75
N GLU A 182 -10.68 15.13 17.13
CA GLU A 182 -10.02 15.73 18.28
C GLU A 182 -9.87 17.24 18.04
N LEU A 183 -10.69 18.00 18.75
CA LEU A 183 -10.49 19.42 18.97
C LEU A 183 -9.49 19.55 20.11
N HIS A 184 -8.44 20.32 19.89
CA HIS A 184 -7.49 20.64 20.94
C HIS A 184 -7.71 22.09 21.32
N GLU A 185 -8.23 22.29 22.53
CA GLU A 185 -8.52 23.60 23.11
C GLU A 185 -7.20 24.29 23.46
N LEU A 186 -7.10 25.54 23.05
CA LEU A 186 -6.03 26.44 23.48
C LEU A 186 -6.58 27.22 24.67
N ASN A 187 -6.04 26.96 25.86
CA ASN A 187 -6.26 27.79 27.04
C ASN A 187 -5.53 29.14 26.89
#